data_AF-A0A1Q6WSF5-F1
#
_entry.id   AF-A0A1Q6WSF5-F1
#
_cell.length_a   1.000
_cell.length_b   1.000
_cell.length_c   1.000
_cell.angle_alpha   90.00
_cell.angle_beta   90.00
_cell.angle_gamma   90.00
#
_symmetry.space_group_name_H-M   'P 1'
#
loop_
_entity.id
_entity.type
_entity.pdbx_description
1 polymer ?
#
loop_
_entity_poly.entity_id
_entity_poly.type
_entity_poly.pdbx_seq_one_letter_code
_entity_poly.pdbx_strand_id
1 'polypeptide(L)'
;MWLASFSGSNWSAGSRYLTAANGWGALCAQGQHCGAAVAAGFAAFGGVVRPEEIQQGHIDHALAITVSLSRSGLIACPATHTDGPSTDPNSIPEAARIQLDPAFNVDGQSWPQWQKVIAHALQTYGAYIYDTGGSMAVAGQGNQNGGLVWSSIGVPDGPSLSNLPWGQFRVLMIQPC
;
A
#
# COMPACT_ATOMS: atom_id res chain seq x y z
N MET A 1 2.38 -12.59 16.72
CA MET A 1 2.40 -14.05 16.90
C MET A 1 1.16 -14.61 16.24
N TRP A 2 1.32 -15.61 15.37
CA TRP A 2 0.18 -16.34 14.82
C TRP A 2 -0.39 -17.27 15.90
N LEU A 3 -1.70 -17.18 16.12
CA LEU A 3 -2.46 -18.07 16.97
C LEU A 3 -3.19 -19.04 16.05
N ALA A 4 -2.82 -20.31 16.12
CA ALA A 4 -3.54 -21.39 15.46
C ALA A 4 -4.35 -22.17 16.50
N SER A 5 -5.61 -22.49 16.17
CA SER A 5 -6.50 -23.29 17.01
C SER A 5 -7.19 -24.34 16.14
N PHE A 6 -7.24 -25.57 16.65
CA PHE A 6 -7.92 -26.70 16.03
C PHE A 6 -9.18 -27.04 16.84
N SER A 7 -10.33 -27.09 16.16
CA SER A 7 -11.61 -27.44 16.76
C SER A 7 -12.36 -28.42 15.87
N GLY A 8 -12.53 -29.66 16.34
CA GLY A 8 -13.17 -30.74 15.59
C GLY A 8 -12.35 -31.16 14.37
N SER A 9 -12.75 -30.72 13.18
CA SER A 9 -12.05 -30.94 11.90
C SER A 9 -11.55 -29.64 11.25
N ASN A 10 -11.67 -28.49 11.94
CA ASN A 10 -11.35 -27.18 11.38
C ASN A 10 -10.12 -26.57 12.04
N TRP A 11 -9.23 -26.03 11.21
CA TRP A 11 -8.14 -25.15 11.63
C TRP A 11 -8.57 -23.69 11.49
N SER A 12 -8.26 -22.89 12.51
CA SER A 12 -8.32 -21.43 12.44
C SER A 12 -6.93 -20.89 12.74
N ALA A 13 -6.53 -19.83 12.05
CA ALA A 13 -5.30 -19.11 12.30
C ALA A 13 -5.56 -17.62 12.24
N GLY A 14 -4.90 -16.86 13.09
CA GLY A 14 -4.98 -15.40 13.08
C GLY A 14 -3.74 -14.77 13.70
N SER A 15 -3.48 -13.52 13.37
CA SER A 15 -2.44 -12.74 14.02
C SER A 15 -2.98 -11.34 14.30
N ARG A 16 -2.39 -10.70 15.30
CA ARG A 16 -2.64 -9.29 15.61
C ARG A 16 -1.32 -8.60 15.81
N TYR A 17 -1.26 -7.38 15.28
CA TYR A 17 -0.11 -6.50 15.34
C TYR A 17 -0.57 -5.15 15.87
N LEU A 18 0.26 -4.53 16.71
CA LEU A 18 -0.05 -3.26 17.39
C LEU A 18 1.12 -2.31 17.23
N THR A 19 0.94 -1.27 16.42
CA THR A 19 1.91 -0.18 16.29
C THR A 19 1.45 1.02 17.10
N ALA A 20 2.39 1.75 17.70
CA ALA A 20 2.08 3.01 18.37
C ALA A 20 1.66 4.08 17.34
N ALA A 21 0.53 4.76 17.57
CA ALA A 21 -0.01 5.76 16.65
C ALA A 21 0.90 6.98 16.46
N ASN A 22 1.76 7.26 17.44
CA ASN A 22 2.74 8.36 17.47
C ASN A 22 4.18 7.84 17.58
N GLY A 23 4.39 6.55 17.33
CA GLY A 23 5.72 5.96 17.31
C GLY A 23 6.36 6.07 15.94
N TRP A 24 7.54 5.47 15.80
CA TRP A 24 8.28 5.43 14.53
C TRP A 24 7.58 4.59 13.45
N GLY A 25 6.55 3.82 13.80
CA GLY A 25 5.63 3.22 12.83
C GLY A 25 5.90 1.76 12.46
N ALA A 26 6.83 1.05 13.11
CA ALA A 26 6.99 -0.39 12.94
C ALA A 26 7.25 -1.12 14.27
N LEU A 27 7.28 -2.46 14.22
CA LEU A 27 7.33 -3.32 15.41
C LEU A 27 8.75 -3.70 15.86
N CYS A 28 9.74 -3.59 14.99
CA CYS A 28 11.13 -3.97 15.26
C CYS A 28 12.09 -3.06 14.52
N ALA A 29 13.35 -2.96 14.97
CA ALA A 29 14.33 -2.11 14.32
C ALA A 29 14.50 -2.41 12.80
N GLN A 30 14.98 -1.41 12.07
CA GLN A 30 15.34 -1.52 10.66
C GLN A 30 16.27 -2.71 10.40
N GLY A 31 16.02 -3.45 9.32
CA GLY A 31 16.76 -4.68 8.98
C GLY A 31 16.40 -5.92 9.81
N GLN A 32 15.50 -5.82 10.79
CA GLN A 32 15.02 -6.97 11.55
C GLN A 32 13.76 -7.56 10.92
N HIS A 33 13.74 -8.90 10.80
CA HIS A 33 12.55 -9.64 10.40
C HIS A 33 11.71 -10.00 11.62
N CYS A 34 10.64 -9.24 11.85
CA CYS A 34 9.66 -9.50 12.91
C CYS A 34 8.27 -9.71 12.31
N GLY A 35 7.38 -10.40 13.02
CA GLY A 35 5.99 -10.48 12.57
C GLY A 35 5.35 -9.10 12.55
N ALA A 36 4.75 -8.74 11.40
CA ALA A 36 4.01 -7.50 11.18
C ALA A 36 2.74 -7.76 10.36
N ALA A 37 1.87 -6.75 10.26
CA ALA A 37 0.63 -6.82 9.49
C ALA A 37 0.85 -6.68 7.97
N VAL A 38 2.03 -6.22 7.58
CA VAL A 38 2.48 -6.01 6.19
C VAL A 38 3.93 -6.48 6.07
N ALA A 39 4.34 -6.99 4.91
CA ALA A 39 5.69 -7.52 4.72
C ALA A 39 6.80 -6.48 4.89
N ALA A 40 6.54 -5.21 4.54
CA ALA A 40 7.51 -4.12 4.77
C ALA A 40 7.73 -3.81 6.26
N GLY A 41 6.90 -4.35 7.15
CA GLY A 41 7.07 -4.26 8.60
C GLY A 41 6.48 -3.02 9.28
N PHE A 42 6.14 -1.97 8.51
CA PHE A 42 5.53 -0.74 9.03
C PHE A 42 4.02 -0.85 9.30
N ALA A 43 3.42 0.20 9.85
CA ALA A 43 2.02 0.21 10.26
C ALA A 43 1.09 0.01 9.05
N ALA A 44 0.26 -1.03 9.08
CA ALA A 44 -0.66 -1.36 7.98
C ALA A 44 -1.65 -0.25 7.62
N PHE A 45 -1.97 0.63 8.57
CA PHE A 45 -2.83 1.78 8.30
C PHE A 45 -2.10 2.94 7.59
N GLY A 46 -0.77 2.91 7.56
CA GLY A 46 0.03 3.88 6.84
C GLY A 46 -0.24 3.81 5.34
N GLY A 47 -0.73 4.90 4.76
CA GLY A 47 -0.98 5.02 3.32
C GLY A 47 -2.27 4.38 2.82
N VAL A 48 -3.16 3.94 3.72
CA VAL A 48 -4.50 3.44 3.35
C VAL A 48 -5.38 4.58 2.87
N VAL A 49 -5.97 4.43 1.68
CA VAL A 49 -6.96 5.37 1.14
C VAL A 49 -8.30 5.19 1.85
N ARG A 50 -8.95 6.29 2.21
CA ARG A 50 -10.24 6.30 2.92
C ARG A 50 -11.38 6.84 2.04
N PRO A 51 -12.63 6.35 2.24
CA PRO A 51 -13.79 6.85 1.51
C PRO A 51 -13.98 8.37 1.65
N GLU A 52 -13.74 8.92 2.84
CA GLU A 52 -13.88 10.34 3.13
C GLU A 52 -12.93 11.21 2.28
N GLU A 53 -11.77 10.67 1.91
CA GLU A 53 -10.79 11.39 1.07
C GLU A 53 -11.23 11.47 -0.39
N ILE A 54 -11.89 10.43 -0.87
CA ILE A 54 -12.55 10.46 -2.18
C ILE A 54 -13.74 11.41 -2.17
N GLN A 55 -14.53 11.42 -1.09
CA GLN A 55 -15.67 12.32 -0.95
C GLN A 55 -15.26 13.80 -0.90
N GLN A 56 -14.21 14.15 -0.15
CA GLN A 56 -13.69 15.52 -0.08
C GLN A 56 -12.91 15.94 -1.33
N GLY A 57 -12.51 14.98 -2.17
CA GLY A 57 -11.88 15.22 -3.47
C GLY A 57 -10.35 15.37 -3.44
N HIS A 58 -9.68 15.06 -2.33
CA HIS A 58 -8.22 15.05 -2.23
C HIS A 58 -7.74 14.08 -1.14
N ILE A 59 -6.53 13.55 -1.32
CA ILE A 59 -5.81 12.71 -0.35
C ILE A 59 -4.47 13.40 -0.06
N ASP A 60 -4.17 13.65 1.22
CA ASP A 60 -3.02 14.47 1.64
C ASP A 60 -1.85 13.67 2.22
N HIS A 61 -1.68 12.43 1.74
CA HIS A 61 -0.62 11.55 2.19
C HIS A 61 -0.13 10.63 1.06
N ALA A 62 1.06 10.06 1.26
CA ALA A 62 1.56 9.01 0.38
C ALA A 62 0.71 7.74 0.55
N LEU A 63 0.48 7.03 -0.54
CA LEU A 63 -0.33 5.80 -0.53
C LEU A 63 0.53 4.57 -0.20
N ALA A 64 -0.11 3.46 0.09
CA ALA A 64 0.54 2.15 0.18
C ALA A 64 0.09 1.27 -0.98
N ILE A 65 1.04 0.60 -1.64
CA ILE A 65 0.77 -0.32 -2.75
C ILE A 65 1.44 -1.68 -2.57
N THR A 66 0.81 -2.71 -3.13
CA THR A 66 1.47 -3.98 -3.38
C THR A 66 2.13 -3.98 -4.75
N VAL A 67 3.13 -4.85 -4.93
CA VAL A 67 3.70 -5.17 -6.25
C VAL A 67 3.84 -6.69 -6.39
N SER A 68 3.83 -7.20 -7.62
CA SER A 68 3.90 -8.65 -7.84
C SER A 68 5.29 -9.26 -7.60
N LEU A 69 6.34 -8.46 -7.76
CA LEU A 69 7.72 -8.90 -7.66
C LEU A 69 8.55 -7.83 -6.95
N SER A 70 8.49 -7.83 -5.62
CA SER A 70 9.40 -7.00 -4.82
C SER A 70 10.78 -7.65 -4.73
N ARG A 71 11.81 -6.83 -4.47
CA ARG A 71 13.20 -7.27 -4.47
C ARG A 71 13.55 -8.05 -3.20
N SER A 72 14.19 -9.20 -3.40
CA SER A 72 14.73 -10.03 -2.35
C SER A 72 16.00 -9.43 -1.75
N GLY A 73 16.12 -9.47 -0.43
CA GLY A 73 17.34 -9.09 0.30
C GLY A 73 17.70 -7.61 0.27
N LEU A 74 16.89 -6.75 -0.36
CA LEU A 74 17.04 -5.29 -0.32
C LEU A 74 15.76 -4.65 0.19
N ILE A 75 15.91 -3.73 1.12
CA ILE A 75 14.85 -2.89 1.67
C ILE A 75 15.19 -1.41 1.45
N ALA A 76 14.17 -0.58 1.28
CA ALA A 76 14.29 0.86 1.40
C ALA A 76 13.65 1.33 2.72
N CYS A 77 13.93 2.56 3.14
CA CYS A 77 13.32 3.10 4.36
C CYS A 77 11.88 3.56 4.13
N PRO A 78 10.93 3.29 5.05
CA PRO A 78 11.12 2.79 6.42
C PRO A 78 10.89 1.26 6.62
N ALA A 79 11.08 0.42 5.59
CA ALA A 79 10.88 -1.02 5.77
C ALA A 79 11.87 -1.61 6.77
N THR A 80 11.43 -2.65 7.48
CA THR A 80 12.30 -3.41 8.39
C THR A 80 12.75 -4.73 7.78
N HIS A 81 11.97 -5.27 6.86
CA HIS A 81 12.25 -6.50 6.14
C HIS A 81 11.53 -6.50 4.78
N THR A 82 11.72 -7.59 4.03
CA THR A 82 11.09 -7.86 2.75
C THR A 82 10.73 -9.33 2.67
N ASP A 83 9.58 -9.64 2.08
CA ASP A 83 9.20 -11.00 1.66
C ASP A 83 9.49 -11.25 0.17
N GLY A 84 10.18 -10.30 -0.47
CA GLY A 84 10.37 -10.23 -1.90
C GLY A 84 10.99 -11.48 -2.51
N PRO A 85 10.34 -12.08 -3.53
CA PRO A 85 10.82 -13.32 -4.15
C PRO A 85 11.83 -13.06 -5.28
N SER A 86 11.93 -11.82 -5.78
CA SER A 86 12.70 -11.54 -6.99
C SER A 86 14.17 -11.28 -6.70
N THR A 87 15.04 -11.98 -7.44
CA THR A 87 16.49 -11.74 -7.43
C THR A 87 16.93 -10.77 -8.55
N ASP A 88 15.99 -10.28 -9.37
CA ASP A 88 16.30 -9.28 -10.40
C ASP A 88 16.76 -7.96 -9.73
N PRO A 89 17.95 -7.43 -10.07
CA PRO A 89 18.41 -6.16 -9.53
C PRO A 89 17.51 -4.97 -9.89
N ASN A 90 16.65 -5.08 -10.90
CA ASN A 90 15.68 -4.05 -11.30
C ASN A 90 14.34 -4.16 -10.55
N SER A 91 14.10 -5.22 -9.77
CA SER A 91 12.92 -5.29 -8.92
C SER A 91 12.93 -4.18 -7.86
N ILE A 92 11.74 -3.68 -7.55
CA ILE A 92 11.57 -2.58 -6.61
C ILE A 92 11.60 -3.16 -5.19
N PRO A 93 12.46 -2.68 -4.27
CA PRO A 93 12.46 -3.15 -2.90
C PRO A 93 11.26 -2.63 -2.13
N GLU A 94 10.89 -3.33 -1.06
CA GLU A 94 9.86 -2.86 -0.15
C GLU A 94 10.23 -1.52 0.49
N ALA A 95 9.20 -0.73 0.77
CA ALA A 95 9.24 0.68 1.13
C ALA A 95 9.96 1.61 0.14
N ALA A 96 10.31 1.16 -1.08
CA ALA A 96 10.65 2.13 -2.10
C ALA A 96 9.42 3.00 -2.38
N ARG A 97 9.66 4.28 -2.69
CA ARG A 97 8.60 5.23 -3.01
C ARG A 97 8.53 5.45 -4.50
N ILE A 98 7.40 5.11 -5.12
CA ILE A 98 7.10 5.42 -6.52
C ILE A 98 6.19 6.64 -6.62
N GLN A 99 6.23 7.34 -7.74
CA GLN A 99 5.40 8.50 -7.99
C GLN A 99 4.96 8.51 -9.45
N LEU A 100 3.68 8.79 -9.68
CA LEU A 100 3.19 9.08 -11.03
C LEU A 100 3.86 10.35 -11.52
N ASP A 101 4.31 10.40 -12.77
CA ASP A 101 4.89 11.60 -13.36
C ASP A 101 4.02 12.84 -13.06
N PRO A 102 4.53 13.85 -12.32
CA PRO A 102 3.78 15.07 -12.03
C PRO A 102 3.34 15.84 -13.27
N ALA A 103 3.95 15.59 -14.43
CA ALA A 103 3.56 16.21 -15.70
C ALA A 103 2.43 15.45 -16.43
N PHE A 104 2.07 14.24 -16.01
CA PHE A 104 0.98 13.49 -16.63
C PHE A 104 -0.35 14.25 -16.48
N ASN A 105 -1.07 14.46 -17.59
CA ASN A 105 -2.34 15.20 -17.57
C ASN A 105 -3.49 14.30 -17.09
N VAL A 106 -3.66 14.21 -15.76
CA VAL A 106 -4.76 13.48 -15.10
C VAL A 106 -6.12 14.07 -15.45
N ASP A 107 -6.24 15.40 -15.44
CA ASP A 107 -7.53 16.08 -15.61
C ASP A 107 -8.08 15.93 -17.04
N GLY A 108 -7.19 15.80 -18.03
CA GLY A 108 -7.52 15.51 -19.41
C GLY A 108 -7.99 14.08 -19.68
N GLN A 109 -7.90 13.18 -18.69
CA GLN A 109 -8.36 11.80 -18.86
C GLN A 109 -9.88 11.67 -18.63
N SER A 110 -10.51 10.78 -19.39
CA SER A 110 -11.92 10.39 -19.23
C SER A 110 -12.11 9.38 -18.08
N TRP A 111 -11.53 9.69 -16.92
CA TRP A 111 -11.61 8.85 -15.72
C TRP A 111 -12.69 9.38 -14.76
N PRO A 112 -13.39 8.52 -14.01
CA PRO A 112 -14.24 8.95 -12.91
C PRO A 112 -13.45 9.72 -11.86
N GLN A 113 -14.13 10.63 -11.16
CA GLN A 113 -13.52 11.55 -10.20
C GLN A 113 -12.65 10.83 -9.16
N TRP A 114 -13.12 9.71 -8.61
CA TRP A 114 -12.39 8.96 -7.59
C TRP A 114 -11.01 8.48 -8.06
N GLN A 115 -10.88 8.10 -9.34
CA GLN A 115 -9.58 7.72 -9.91
C GLN A 115 -8.66 8.93 -10.06
N LYS A 116 -9.21 10.09 -10.45
CA LYS A 116 -8.43 11.34 -10.55
C LYS A 116 -7.90 11.77 -9.19
N VAL A 117 -8.69 11.65 -8.13
CA VAL A 117 -8.25 11.94 -6.75
C VAL A 117 -7.06 11.07 -6.36
N ILE A 118 -7.14 9.75 -6.62
CA ILE A 118 -6.02 8.83 -6.36
C ILE A 118 -4.80 9.19 -7.23
N ALA A 119 -5.00 9.48 -8.52
CA ALA A 119 -3.92 9.83 -9.43
C ALA A 119 -3.19 11.12 -9.01
N HIS A 120 -3.92 12.15 -8.59
CA HIS A 120 -3.36 13.40 -8.04
C HIS A 120 -2.56 13.15 -6.77
N ALA A 121 -3.03 12.25 -5.90
CA ALA A 121 -2.27 11.82 -4.72
C ALA A 121 -0.99 11.07 -5.11
N LEU A 122 -1.05 10.20 -6.12
CA LEU A 122 0.12 9.52 -6.66
C LEU A 122 1.12 10.47 -7.35
N GLN A 123 0.65 11.59 -7.92
CA GLN A 123 1.52 12.65 -8.45
C GLN A 123 2.18 13.47 -7.34
N THR A 124 1.43 13.83 -6.31
CA THR A 124 1.91 14.73 -5.26
C THR A 124 2.75 13.99 -4.23
N TYR A 125 2.21 12.90 -3.71
CA TYR A 125 2.78 12.14 -2.59
C TYR A 125 3.33 10.77 -3.02
N GLY A 126 2.92 10.22 -4.16
CA GLY A 126 3.36 8.89 -4.56
C GLY A 126 2.89 7.78 -3.63
N ALA A 127 3.51 6.61 -3.72
CA ALA A 127 3.16 5.43 -2.95
C ALA A 127 4.40 4.63 -2.50
N TYR A 128 4.31 4.05 -1.30
CA TYR A 128 5.28 3.12 -0.75
C TYR A 128 4.86 1.67 -1.05
N ILE A 129 5.82 0.84 -1.47
CA ILE A 129 5.60 -0.60 -1.56
C ILE A 129 5.52 -1.16 -0.14
N TYR A 130 4.40 -1.79 0.22
CA TYR A 130 4.21 -2.34 1.57
C TYR A 130 4.21 -3.87 1.62
N ASP A 131 4.00 -4.53 0.48
CA ASP A 131 3.86 -5.98 0.40
C ASP A 131 4.12 -6.53 -1.02
N THR A 132 4.50 -7.80 -1.08
CA THR A 132 4.42 -8.59 -2.32
C THR A 132 3.02 -9.16 -2.49
N GLY A 133 2.27 -8.63 -3.45
CA GLY A 133 0.89 -9.04 -3.72
C GLY A 133 0.71 -9.86 -4.98
N GLY A 134 -0.48 -10.43 -5.19
CA GLY A 134 -0.83 -11.09 -6.46
C GLY A 134 -0.91 -10.12 -7.66
N SER A 135 -0.99 -8.81 -7.39
CA SER A 135 -1.04 -7.75 -8.39
C SER A 135 -0.50 -6.44 -7.81
N MET A 136 -0.39 -5.41 -8.65
CA MET A 136 -0.33 -4.04 -8.14
C MET A 136 -1.71 -3.60 -7.67
N ALA A 137 -1.80 -3.19 -6.41
CA ALA A 137 -3.03 -2.68 -5.81
C ALA A 137 -2.71 -1.53 -4.87
N VAL A 138 -3.62 -0.57 -4.77
CA VAL A 138 -3.59 0.50 -3.76
C VAL A 138 -4.37 0.03 -2.54
N ALA A 139 -3.81 0.20 -1.35
CA ALA A 139 -4.47 -0.15 -0.11
C ALA A 139 -5.68 0.78 0.15
N GLY A 140 -6.86 0.19 0.35
CA GLY A 140 -8.09 0.91 0.67
C GLY A 140 -8.72 0.40 1.96
N GLN A 141 -9.34 1.30 2.72
CA GLN A 141 -10.08 0.95 3.92
C GLN A 141 -11.26 0.04 3.58
N GLY A 142 -11.49 -1.03 4.34
CA GLY A 142 -12.68 -1.87 4.17
C GLY A 142 -13.97 -1.18 4.63
N ASN A 143 -15.12 -1.58 4.08
CA ASN A 143 -16.47 -1.09 4.43
C ASN A 143 -16.96 -1.56 5.83
N GLN A 144 -16.11 -1.54 6.84
CA GLN A 144 -16.42 -2.04 8.18
C GLN A 144 -16.86 -0.91 9.11
N ASN A 145 -17.63 -1.25 10.16
CA ASN A 145 -17.98 -0.38 11.29
C ASN A 145 -18.92 0.82 11.00
N GLY A 146 -19.75 0.75 9.96
CA GLY A 146 -20.82 1.73 9.72
C GLY A 146 -20.34 3.13 9.26
N GLY A 147 -19.09 3.24 8.82
CA GLY A 147 -18.56 4.44 8.19
C GLY A 147 -19.09 4.64 6.76
N LEU A 148 -18.55 5.66 6.08
CA LEU A 148 -18.89 5.94 4.69
C LEU A 148 -18.53 4.75 3.79
N VAL A 149 -19.43 4.39 2.87
CA VAL A 149 -19.29 3.22 2.00
C VAL A 149 -18.82 3.66 0.62
N TRP A 150 -17.80 2.99 0.06
CA TRP A 150 -17.22 3.30 -1.26
C TRP A 150 -18.26 3.49 -2.39
N SER A 151 -19.24 2.59 -2.48
CA SER A 151 -20.28 2.65 -3.51
C SER A 151 -21.19 3.87 -3.38
N SER A 152 -21.40 4.37 -2.17
CA SER A 152 -22.20 5.59 -1.93
C SER A 152 -21.56 6.87 -2.47
N ILE A 153 -20.25 6.83 -2.74
CA ILE A 153 -19.46 7.94 -3.29
C ILE A 153 -18.91 7.65 -4.69
N GLY A 154 -19.52 6.69 -5.40
CA GLY A 154 -19.25 6.42 -6.81
C GLY A 154 -18.02 5.53 -7.07
N VAL A 155 -17.43 4.91 -6.04
CA VAL A 155 -16.41 3.87 -6.22
C VAL A 155 -17.10 2.51 -6.32
N PRO A 156 -17.03 1.80 -7.46
CA PRO A 156 -17.78 0.57 -7.67
C PRO A 156 -17.25 -0.59 -6.82
N ASP A 157 -18.07 -1.63 -6.65
CA ASP A 157 -17.60 -2.92 -6.14
C ASP A 157 -16.66 -3.55 -7.17
N GLY A 158 -15.44 -3.89 -6.75
CA GLY A 158 -14.35 -4.25 -7.67
C GLY A 158 -13.74 -3.05 -8.39
N PRO A 159 -13.29 -2.00 -7.67
CA PRO A 159 -12.66 -0.84 -8.30
C PRO A 159 -11.35 -1.27 -8.96
N SER A 160 -11.10 -0.73 -10.15
CA SER A 160 -9.86 -0.98 -10.89
C SER A 160 -9.08 0.31 -11.10
N LEU A 161 -7.76 0.23 -10.97
CA LEU A 161 -6.81 1.28 -11.35
C LEU A 161 -5.93 0.86 -12.54
N SER A 162 -6.37 -0.15 -13.31
CA SER A 162 -5.61 -0.68 -14.46
C SER A 162 -5.41 0.34 -15.58
N ASN A 163 -6.25 1.38 -15.64
CA ASN A 163 -6.18 2.47 -16.60
C ASN A 163 -5.16 3.56 -16.22
N LEU A 164 -4.61 3.54 -14.99
CA LEU A 164 -3.52 4.44 -14.65
C LEU A 164 -2.29 4.11 -15.49
N PRO A 165 -1.49 5.11 -15.89
CA PRO A 165 -0.33 4.91 -16.73
C PRO A 165 0.85 4.39 -15.89
N TRP A 166 0.79 3.15 -15.42
CA TRP A 166 1.81 2.56 -14.54
C TRP A 166 3.24 2.62 -15.12
N GLY A 167 3.39 2.67 -16.44
CA GLY A 167 4.68 2.89 -17.12
C GLY A 167 5.21 4.33 -17.06
N GLN A 168 4.43 5.30 -16.58
CA GLN A 168 4.82 6.70 -16.36
C GLN A 168 5.15 6.98 -14.89
N PHE A 169 5.45 5.94 -14.12
CA PHE A 169 5.90 6.08 -12.74
C PHE A 169 7.41 6.12 -12.67
N ARG A 170 7.92 6.90 -11.72
CA ARG A 170 9.34 6.94 -11.36
C ARG A 170 9.54 6.46 -9.94
N VAL A 171 10.68 5.83 -9.68
CA VAL A 171 11.12 5.53 -8.32
C VAL A 171 11.81 6.79 -7.77
N LEU A 172 11.24 7.37 -6.72
CA LEU A 172 11.78 8.58 -6.07
C LEU A 172 12.87 8.24 -5.06
N MET A 173 12.70 7.14 -4.34
CA MET A 173 13.52 6.83 -3.19
C MET A 173 13.73 5.32 -3.09
N ILE A 174 15.00 4.92 -3.18
CA ILE A 174 15.52 3.61 -2.77
C ILE A 174 16.62 3.88 -1.75
N GLN A 175 16.36 4.75 -0.77
CA GLN A 175 17.37 5.07 0.23
C GLN A 175 17.64 3.79 1.03
N PRO A 176 18.87 3.24 0.99
CA PRO A 176 19.18 2.05 1.75
C PRO A 176 19.05 2.33 3.22
N CYS A 177 18.34 1.41 3.84
CA CYS A 177 18.30 1.16 5.25
C CYS A 177 19.41 0.14 5.59
#